data_AF-A0A084AAA1-F1
#
_entry.id   AF-A0A084AAA1-F1
#
_cell.length_a   1.000
_cell.length_b   1.000
_cell.length_c   1.000
_cell.angle_alpha   90.00
_cell.angle_beta   90.00
_cell.angle_gamma   90.00
#
_symmetry.space_group_name_H-M   'P 1'
#
loop_
_entity.id
_entity.type
_entity.pdbx_description
1 polymer ?
#
loop_
_entity_poly.entity_id
_entity_poly.type
_entity_poly.pdbx_seq_one_letter_code
_entity_poly.pdbx_strand_id
1 'polypeptide(L)'
;MKALEFWNLIDKYLKENNMSLTQLNNELCFRPGYLKVRKDRHKIPSAIKMVKLKNILSDDVLYELITTFCVLPTSLHDIREVDDFILSLEISKEMREKQRMRRKLQRTTD
;
A
#
# COMPACT_ATOMS: atom_id res chain seq x y z
N MET A 1 6.37 8.56 0.26
CA MET A 1 6.68 7.45 1.17
C MET A 1 7.78 6.56 0.59
N LYS A 2 8.77 6.13 1.37
CA LYS A 2 9.79 5.16 0.93
C LYS A 2 9.48 3.76 1.45
N ALA A 3 10.09 2.72 0.84
CA ALA A 3 9.90 1.34 1.29
C ALA A 3 10.26 1.11 2.77
N LEU A 4 11.26 1.83 3.28
CA LEU A 4 11.63 1.78 4.70
C LEU A 4 10.48 2.27 5.61
N GLU A 5 9.83 3.37 5.26
CA GLU A 5 8.71 3.92 6.02
C GLU A 5 7.52 2.96 6.04
N PHE A 6 7.24 2.30 4.92
CA PHE A 6 6.25 1.23 4.85
C PHE A 6 6.57 0.10 5.83
N TRP A 7 7.80 -0.41 5.84
CA TRP A 7 8.17 -1.50 6.74
C TRP A 7 8.17 -1.09 8.22
N ASN A 8 8.50 0.18 8.52
CA ASN A 8 8.38 0.70 9.88
C ASN A 8 6.92 0.72 10.37
N LEU A 9 5.95 1.05 9.49
CA LEU A 9 4.53 0.98 9.83
C LEU A 9 4.08 -0.46 10.09
N ILE A 10 4.53 -1.41 9.27
CA ILE A 10 4.26 -2.83 9.49
C ILE A 10 4.87 -3.31 10.80
N ASP A 11 6.12 -2.97 11.09
CA ASP A 11 6.80 -3.38 12.33
C ASP A 11 6.13 -2.80 13.57
N LYS A 12 5.63 -1.55 13.48
CA LYS A 12 4.82 -0.94 14.53
C LYS A 12 3.53 -1.73 14.76
N TYR A 13 2.77 -2.04 13.71
CA TYR A 13 1.55 -2.85 13.81
C TYR A 13 1.83 -4.22 14.43
N LEU A 14 2.88 -4.91 13.98
CA LEU A 14 3.28 -6.22 14.52
C LEU A 14 3.59 -6.14 16.02
N LYS A 15 4.29 -5.09 16.45
CA LYS A 15 4.62 -4.87 17.86
C LYS A 15 3.36 -4.59 18.70
N GLU A 16 2.46 -3.73 18.21
CA GLU A 16 1.21 -3.37 18.90
C GLU A 16 0.27 -4.57 19.06
N ASN A 17 0.27 -5.50 18.11
CA ASN A 17 -0.59 -6.68 18.12
C ASN A 17 0.12 -7.96 18.64
N ASN A 18 1.35 -7.85 19.14
CA ASN A 18 2.19 -8.98 19.56
C ASN A 18 2.21 -10.12 18.52
N MET A 19 2.36 -9.75 17.24
CA MET A 19 2.26 -10.62 16.08
C MET A 19 3.61 -10.71 15.36
N SER A 20 3.96 -11.89 14.87
CA SER A 20 5.12 -12.08 14.00
C SER A 20 4.80 -11.78 12.54
N LEU A 21 5.82 -11.40 11.76
CA LEU A 21 5.66 -11.17 10.31
C LEU A 21 5.14 -12.41 9.56
N THR A 22 5.47 -13.62 10.05
CA THR A 22 4.98 -14.89 9.48
C THR A 22 3.49 -15.08 9.75
N GLN A 23 3.02 -14.77 10.96
CA GLN A 23 1.58 -14.81 11.28
C GLN A 23 0.80 -13.84 10.39
N LEU A 24 1.26 -12.59 10.30
CA LEU A 24 0.65 -11.59 9.41
C LEU A 24 0.61 -12.07 7.95
N ASN A 25 1.71 -12.67 7.45
CA ASN A 25 1.75 -13.22 6.10
C ASN A 25 0.66 -14.29 5.86
N ASN A 26 0.39 -15.11 6.87
CA ASN A 26 -0.61 -16.17 6.78
C ASN A 26 -2.03 -15.60 6.92
N GLU A 27 -2.28 -14.63 7.80
CA GLU A 27 -3.57 -13.95 7.93
C GLU A 27 -3.98 -13.24 6.64
N LEU A 28 -3.01 -12.66 5.94
CA LEU A 28 -3.23 -12.03 4.63
C LEU A 28 -3.35 -13.05 3.49
N CYS A 29 -3.29 -14.35 3.79
CA CYS A 29 -3.31 -15.44 2.82
C CYS A 29 -2.29 -15.19 1.69
N PHE A 30 -1.08 -14.78 2.05
CA PHE A 30 0.02 -14.65 1.10
C PHE A 30 0.78 -15.97 0.99
N ARG A 31 1.50 -16.14 -0.13
CA ARG A 31 2.40 -17.27 -0.29
C ARG A 31 3.37 -17.33 0.91
N PRO A 32 3.72 -18.51 1.43
CA PRO A 32 4.64 -18.64 2.55
C PRO A 32 5.93 -17.82 2.34
N GLY A 33 6.27 -16.99 3.33
CA GLY A 33 7.47 -16.15 3.33
C GLY A 33 7.44 -14.93 2.40
N TYR A 34 6.30 -14.63 1.76
CA TYR A 34 6.20 -13.51 0.82
C TYR A 34 6.61 -12.16 1.43
N LEU A 35 6.06 -11.81 2.60
CA LEU A 35 6.39 -10.55 3.27
C LEU A 35 7.85 -10.48 3.70
N LYS A 36 8.42 -11.59 4.18
CA LYS A 36 9.85 -11.67 4.53
C LYS A 36 10.72 -11.36 3.32
N VAL A 37 10.48 -12.02 2.19
CA VAL A 37 11.22 -11.79 0.94
C VAL A 37 11.10 -10.33 0.46
N ARG A 38 9.91 -9.72 0.60
CA ARG A 38 9.70 -8.31 0.24
C ARG A 38 10.44 -7.37 1.17
N LYS A 39 10.45 -7.65 2.48
CA LYS A 39 11.17 -6.88 3.50
C LYS A 39 12.67 -6.92 3.28
N ASP A 40 13.23 -8.12 3.11
CA ASP A 40 14.67 -8.32 2.87
C ASP A 40 15.14 -7.59 1.60
N ARG A 41 14.29 -7.55 0.57
CA ARG A 41 14.57 -6.85 -0.69
C ARG A 41 14.26 -5.36 -0.66
N HIS A 42 13.81 -4.82 0.47
CA HIS A 42 13.36 -3.42 0.60
C HIS A 42 12.31 -3.03 -0.46
N LYS A 43 11.40 -3.96 -0.78
CA LYS A 43 10.34 -3.75 -1.78
C LYS A 43 8.98 -3.69 -1.11
N ILE A 44 8.13 -2.79 -1.62
CA ILE A 44 6.72 -2.73 -1.28
C ILE A 44 5.99 -3.84 -2.08
N PRO A 45 4.95 -4.49 -1.51
CA PRO A 45 4.08 -5.38 -2.29
C PRO A 45 3.37 -4.64 -3.44
N SER A 46 2.79 -5.39 -4.39
CA SER A 46 2.05 -4.81 -5.51
C SER A 46 0.74 -4.17 -5.06
N ALA A 47 0.12 -3.34 -5.91
CA ALA A 47 -1.14 -2.67 -5.60
C ALA A 47 -2.25 -3.66 -5.21
N ILE A 48 -2.39 -4.77 -5.96
CA ILE A 48 -3.33 -5.84 -5.65
C ILE A 48 -3.10 -6.49 -4.27
N LYS A 49 -1.85 -6.54 -3.79
CA LYS A 49 -1.52 -7.06 -2.45
C LYS A 49 -1.75 -6.01 -1.37
N MET A 50 -1.68 -4.72 -1.69
CA MET A 50 -2.00 -3.63 -0.75
C MET A 50 -3.46 -3.61 -0.33
N VAL A 51 -4.38 -4.06 -1.19
CA VAL A 51 -5.82 -4.19 -0.88
C VAL A 51 -6.03 -4.95 0.43
N LYS A 52 -5.23 -6.00 0.67
CA LYS A 52 -5.35 -6.84 1.88
C LYS A 52 -4.90 -6.14 3.18
N LEU A 53 -4.28 -4.97 3.10
CA LEU A 53 -3.78 -4.22 4.25
C LEU A 53 -4.77 -3.18 4.79
N LYS A 54 -6.03 -3.16 4.33
CA LYS A 54 -7.07 -2.19 4.72
C LYS A 54 -7.25 -2.03 6.24
N ASN A 55 -7.09 -3.11 7.00
CA ASN A 55 -7.27 -3.09 8.45
C ASN A 55 -5.95 -2.96 9.23
N ILE A 56 -4.85 -2.73 8.53
CA ILE A 56 -3.49 -2.67 9.10
C ILE A 56 -2.90 -1.27 8.92
N LEU A 57 -3.13 -0.66 7.75
CA LEU A 57 -2.66 0.67 7.42
C LEU A 57 -3.86 1.60 7.27
N SER A 58 -3.65 2.90 7.52
CA SER A 58 -4.70 3.88 7.29
C SER A 58 -4.98 4.07 5.80
N ASP A 59 -6.21 4.50 5.50
CA ASP A 59 -6.67 4.76 4.14
C ASP A 59 -5.77 5.75 3.37
N ASP A 60 -5.30 6.80 4.04
CA ASP A 60 -4.34 7.76 3.46
C ASP A 60 -3.01 7.09 3.05
N VAL A 61 -2.48 6.21 3.90
CA VAL A 61 -1.22 5.49 3.65
C VAL A 61 -1.42 4.53 2.48
N LEU A 62 -2.50 3.75 2.48
CA LEU A 62 -2.82 2.81 1.40
C LEU A 62 -2.98 3.54 0.08
N TYR A 63 -3.71 4.65 0.08
CA TYR A 63 -3.91 5.47 -1.10
C TYR A 63 -2.60 6.04 -1.66
N GLU A 64 -1.74 6.61 -0.81
CA GLU A 64 -0.43 7.12 -1.27
C GLU A 64 0.46 6.00 -1.82
N LEU A 65 0.51 4.84 -1.14
CA LEU A 65 1.31 3.69 -1.58
C LEU A 65 0.87 3.18 -2.94
N ILE A 66 -0.43 2.96 -3.13
CA ILE A 66 -0.97 2.40 -4.37
C ILE A 66 -0.77 3.37 -5.54
N THR A 67 -1.09 4.66 -5.35
CA THR A 67 -1.08 5.64 -6.44
C THR A 67 0.32 6.14 -6.82
N THR A 68 1.32 5.96 -5.95
CA THR A 68 2.64 6.58 -6.14
C THR A 68 3.79 5.57 -6.22
N PHE A 69 3.72 4.46 -5.48
CA PHE A 69 4.88 3.59 -5.26
C PHE A 69 4.69 2.14 -5.70
N CYS A 70 3.45 1.66 -5.75
CA CYS A 70 3.16 0.29 -6.12
C CYS A 70 3.30 0.06 -7.62
N VAL A 71 3.77 -1.14 -7.97
CA VAL A 71 3.61 -1.65 -9.34
C VAL A 71 2.12 -1.92 -9.57
N LEU A 72 1.56 -1.27 -10.60
CA LEU A 72 0.18 -1.42 -10.99
C LEU A 72 -0.04 -2.75 -11.72
N PRO A 73 -1.23 -3.37 -11.56
CA PRO A 73 -1.57 -4.57 -12.31
C PRO A 73 -1.70 -4.28 -13.81
N THR A 74 -1.46 -5.29 -14.62
CA THR A 74 -1.57 -5.20 -16.09
C THR A 74 -2.84 -5.86 -16.64
N SER A 75 -3.47 -6.76 -15.89
CA SER A 75 -4.73 -7.38 -16.27
C SER A 75 -5.91 -6.48 -15.91
N LEU A 76 -6.87 -6.36 -16.83
CA LEU A 76 -8.07 -5.52 -16.65
C LEU A 76 -8.87 -5.85 -15.37
N HIS A 77 -8.95 -7.14 -15.01
CA HIS A 77 -9.63 -7.57 -13.79
C HIS A 77 -8.99 -6.94 -12.54
N ASP A 78 -7.69 -7.16 -12.34
CA ASP A 78 -6.96 -6.64 -11.18
C ASP A 78 -6.88 -5.11 -11.16
N ILE A 79 -6.89 -4.45 -12.33
CA ILE A 79 -6.98 -3.00 -12.42
C ILE A 79 -8.30 -2.52 -11.81
N ARG A 80 -9.44 -3.11 -12.22
CA ARG A 80 -10.75 -2.76 -11.66
C ARG A 80 -10.81 -3.01 -10.16
N GLU A 81 -10.28 -4.13 -9.69
CA GLU A 81 -10.25 -4.44 -8.25
C GLU A 81 -9.47 -3.38 -7.46
N VAL A 82 -8.31 -2.96 -7.96
CA VAL A 82 -7.50 -1.92 -7.32
C VAL A 82 -8.21 -0.56 -7.39
N ASP A 83 -8.82 -0.21 -8.52
CA ASP A 83 -9.55 1.05 -8.68
C ASP A 83 -10.77 1.12 -7.74
N ASP A 84 -11.58 0.07 -7.69
CA ASP A 84 -12.74 -0.03 -6.80
C ASP A 84 -12.29 0.07 -5.33
N PHE A 85 -11.18 -0.59 -4.99
CA PHE A 85 -10.60 -0.49 -3.65
C PHE A 85 -10.19 0.95 -3.33
N ILE A 86 -9.45 1.61 -4.21
CA ILE A 86 -9.02 3.01 -4.05
C ILE A 86 -10.22 3.93 -3.84
N LEU A 87 -11.29 3.75 -4.63
CA LEU A 87 -12.51 4.54 -4.51
C LEU A 87 -13.26 4.30 -3.20
N SER A 88 -13.06 3.13 -2.58
CA SER A 88 -13.62 2.80 -1.26
C SER A 88 -12.86 3.39 -0.07
N LEU A 89 -11.72 4.04 -0.28
CA LEU A 89 -10.89 4.60 0.80
C LEU A 89 -11.38 5.99 1.22
N GLU A 90 -11.52 6.19 2.53
CA GLU A 90 -11.87 7.45 3.15
C GLU A 90 -10.63 8.34 3.36
N ILE A 91 -10.12 8.89 2.26
CA ILE A 91 -8.91 9.72 2.31
C ILE A 91 -9.17 11.11 2.91
N SER A 92 -8.19 11.63 3.65
CA SER A 92 -8.26 12.94 4.31
C SER A 92 -8.26 14.10 3.32
N LYS A 93 -8.67 15.28 3.80
CA LYS A 93 -8.61 16.52 3.02
C LYS A 93 -7.18 16.87 2.60
N GLU A 94 -6.23 16.70 3.51
CA GLU A 94 -4.80 16.93 3.25
C GLU A 94 -4.28 16.04 2.12
N MET A 95 -4.60 14.74 2.16
CA MET A 95 -4.18 13.80 1.11
C MET A 95 -4.80 14.14 -0.25
N ARG A 96 -6.08 14.54 -0.27
CA ARG A 96 -6.74 15.03 -1.50
C ARG A 96 -6.03 16.25 -2.08
N GLU A 97 -5.66 17.22 -1.24
CA GLU A 97 -4.95 18.43 -1.67
C GLU A 97 -3.54 18.12 -2.18
N LYS A 98 -2.80 17.25 -1.47
CA LYS A 98 -1.48 16.76 -1.88
C LYS A 98 -1.52 16.15 -3.29
N GLN A 99 -2.51 15.32 -3.60
CA GLN A 99 -2.64 14.75 -4.95
C GLN A 99 -3.05 15.77 -6.01
N ARG A 100 -3.95 16.71 -5.68
CA ARG A 100 -4.30 17.80 -6.60
C ARG A 100 -3.06 18.59 -7.00
N MET A 101 -2.21 18.92 -6.03
CA MET A 101 -0.96 19.64 -6.28
C MET A 101 0.02 18.80 -7.12
N ARG A 102 0.20 17.51 -6.82
CA ARG A 102 1.04 16.61 -7.63
C ARG A 102 0.59 16.55 -9.09
N ARG A 103 -0.71 16.40 -9.36
CA ARG A 103 -1.26 16.37 -10.72
C ARG A 103 -1.08 17.70 -11.45
N LYS A 104 -1.21 18.83 -10.74
CA LYS A 104 -0.92 20.16 -11.32
C LYS A 104 0.53 20.27 -11.75
N LEU A 105 1.46 19.86 -10.87
CA LEU A 105 2.89 19.91 -11.16
C LEU A 105 3.26 19.01 -12.35
N GLN A 106 2.70 17.81 -12.43
CA GLN A 106 2.93 16.92 -13.59
C GLN A 106 2.53 17.58 -14.91
N ARG A 107 1.35 18.21 -14.97
CA ARG A 107 0.86 18.90 -16.18
C ARG A 107 1.68 20.13 -16.59
N THR A 108 2.41 20.73 -15.67
CA THR A 108 3.28 21.88 -15.96
C THR A 108 4.70 21.48 -16.36
N THR A 109 5.02 20.19 -16.28
CA THR A 109 6.35 19.65 -16.63
C THR A 109 6.35 18.94 -17.99
N ASP A 110 5.18 18.83 -18.64
CA ASP A 110 4.97 18.39 -20.02
C ASP A 110 4.81 19.62 -20.94
#